data_AF-A0A7M3Z830-F1
#
_entry.id   AF-A0A7M3Z830-F1
#
_cell.length_a   1.000
_cell.length_b   1.000
_cell.length_c   1.000
_cell.angle_alpha   90.00
_cell.angle_beta   90.00
_cell.angle_gamma   90.00
#
_symmetry.space_group_name_H-M   'P 1'
#
loop_
_entity.id
_entity.type
_entity.pdbx_description
1 polymer ?
#
loop_
_entity_poly.entity_id
_entity_poly.type
_entity_poly.pdbx_seq_one_letter_code
_entity_poly.pdbx_strand_id
1 'polypeptide(L)'
;MVDLKTAMAAAQAERMKRDGAKNAEKKKRRSGADLGIEPFDPVKYVNKERAETASMWLVIAYAFVVTMMMRFVLMPSTTLDKTDVLYILPLTMLILIPQIHRMVMPERFKEHYTKGTWFKAFFLYTFTFLSLSFLVVNPPFGDIVAPQLADEWAVVIENDGNYTFADKVNGVENQWTLENGEYIQGGAWVLFGLADNVDDTGANVTVVHQFQNTETVIDSNASFWDEHGTDVGTWRTASNKSAPILLPHSDLDMPFAIFLGEDLAVGEHTIVVEIIEQGDPWENTRTYTWTFSVNPPAASAE
;
A
#
# COMPACT_ATOMS: atom_id res chain seq x y z
N MET A 1 10.71 75.76 28.30
CA MET A 1 11.71 75.24 27.35
C MET A 1 12.67 74.39 28.18
N VAL A 2 12.74 73.08 27.96
CA VAL A 2 13.58 72.18 28.76
C VAL A 2 15.00 72.24 28.19
N ASP A 3 16.00 72.54 29.03
CA ASP A 3 17.40 72.65 28.61
C ASP A 3 17.92 71.32 28.06
N LEU A 4 18.66 71.39 26.94
CA LEU A 4 19.20 70.23 26.24
C LEU A 4 20.07 69.36 27.18
N LYS A 5 20.74 69.97 28.16
CA LYS A 5 21.54 69.30 29.19
C LYS A 5 20.68 68.48 30.17
N THR A 6 19.50 69.00 30.52
CA THR A 6 18.52 68.33 31.38
C THR A 6 17.86 67.16 30.64
N ALA A 7 17.59 67.31 29.35
CA ALA A 7 17.08 66.23 28.50
C ALA A 7 18.14 65.12 28.28
N MET A 8 19.42 65.47 28.10
CA MET A 8 20.51 64.49 27.97
C MET A 8 20.77 63.72 29.27
N ALA A 9 20.73 64.40 30.42
CA ALA A 9 20.89 63.77 31.72
C ALA A 9 19.73 62.80 32.04
N ALA A 10 18.50 63.17 31.68
CA ALA A 10 17.34 62.27 31.79
C ALA A 10 17.46 61.06 30.87
N ALA A 11 17.92 61.24 29.63
CA ALA A 11 18.12 60.15 28.67
C ALA A 11 19.28 59.21 29.06
N GLN A 12 20.35 59.71 29.68
CA GLN A 12 21.43 58.89 30.23
C GLN A 12 21.00 58.11 31.47
N ALA A 13 20.21 58.72 32.37
CA ALA A 13 19.64 58.05 33.52
C ALA A 13 18.66 56.93 33.10
N GLU A 14 17.87 57.15 32.04
CA GLU A 14 16.97 56.13 31.51
C GLU A 14 17.72 54.98 30.81
N ARG A 15 18.81 55.27 30.09
CA ARG A 15 19.71 54.23 29.53
C ARG A 15 20.37 53.39 30.63
N MET A 16 20.90 54.02 31.68
CA MET A 16 21.49 53.29 32.81
C MET A 16 20.47 52.41 33.54
N LYS A 17 19.22 52.86 33.69
CA LYS A 17 18.14 52.03 34.25
C LYS A 17 17.78 50.83 33.36
N ARG A 18 17.80 51.02 32.03
CA ARG A 18 17.53 49.95 31.04
C ARG A 18 18.66 48.93 30.95
N ASP A 19 19.93 49.37 31.06
CA ASP A 19 21.11 48.49 31.01
C ASP A 19 21.40 47.79 32.35
N GLY A 20 21.09 48.43 33.49
CA GLY A 20 21.15 47.80 34.82
C GLY A 20 20.11 46.70 35.01
N ALA A 21 18.90 46.87 34.50
CA ALA A 21 17.86 45.84 34.50
C ALA A 21 18.20 44.66 33.56
N LYS A 22 18.84 44.93 32.40
CA LYS A 22 19.25 43.88 31.45
C LYS A 22 20.47 43.07 31.89
N ASN A 23 21.34 43.59 32.77
CA ASN A 23 22.52 42.87 33.27
C ASN A 23 22.35 42.24 34.65
N ALA A 24 21.36 42.65 35.46
CA ALA A 24 21.05 41.97 36.72
C ALA A 24 20.36 40.60 36.51
N GLU A 25 19.62 40.41 35.41
CA GLU A 25 19.01 39.12 35.07
C GLU A 25 19.91 38.17 34.26
N LYS A 26 21.02 38.64 33.68
CA LYS A 26 21.76 37.83 32.68
C LYS A 26 23.04 37.15 33.11
N LYS A 27 23.62 37.40 34.28
CA LYS A 27 24.83 36.65 34.73
C LYS A 27 24.97 36.51 36.25
N LYS A 28 23.97 35.93 36.94
CA LYS A 28 24.31 35.06 38.07
C LYS A 28 24.58 33.69 37.47
N ARG A 29 25.86 33.38 37.21
CA ARG A 29 26.32 32.03 36.88
C ARG A 29 25.94 31.12 38.05
N ARG A 30 24.73 30.58 38.04
CA ARG A 30 24.29 29.52 38.96
C ARG A 30 25.17 28.32 38.69
N SER A 31 26.05 27.98 39.63
CA SER A 31 26.72 26.68 39.64
C SER A 31 25.65 25.59 39.60
N GLY A 32 25.90 24.46 38.94
CA GLY A 32 24.91 23.40 38.66
C GLY A 32 24.03 22.93 39.84
N ALA A 33 24.46 23.18 41.09
CA ALA A 33 23.69 22.93 42.31
C ALA A 33 22.48 23.88 42.53
N ASP A 34 22.46 25.08 41.95
CA ASP A 34 21.41 26.11 42.18
C ASP A 34 20.44 26.25 40.98
N LEU A 35 20.51 25.31 40.03
CA LEU A 35 19.63 25.26 38.85
C LEU A 35 18.26 24.62 39.12
N GLY A 36 17.92 24.32 40.38
CA GLY A 36 16.68 23.59 40.69
C GLY A 36 16.64 22.18 40.10
N ILE A 37 17.80 21.66 39.70
CA ILE A 37 17.97 20.26 39.33
C ILE A 37 17.91 19.51 40.65
N GLU A 38 16.85 18.74 40.88
CA GLU A 38 16.79 17.87 42.05
C GLU A 38 18.09 17.05 42.11
N PRO A 39 18.73 16.95 43.28
CA PRO A 39 19.93 16.14 43.42
C PRO A 39 19.63 14.72 42.93
N PHE A 40 20.53 14.17 42.12
CA PHE A 40 20.35 12.85 41.50
C PHE A 40 20.16 11.79 42.58
N ASP A 41 18.93 11.27 42.67
CA ASP A 41 18.58 10.17 43.55
C ASP A 41 18.52 8.88 42.71
N PRO A 42 19.49 7.97 42.86
CA PRO A 42 19.57 6.76 42.04
C PRO A 42 18.36 5.85 42.24
N VAL A 43 17.75 5.84 43.43
CA VAL A 43 16.59 4.97 43.72
C VAL A 43 15.35 5.50 43.00
N LYS A 44 15.12 6.82 43.03
CA LYS A 44 14.03 7.44 42.26
C LYS A 44 14.22 7.28 40.76
N TYR A 45 15.46 7.40 40.28
CA TYR A 45 15.76 7.20 38.87
C TYR A 45 15.46 5.76 38.42
N VAL A 46 15.93 4.76 39.18
CA VAL A 46 15.65 3.34 38.88
C VAL A 46 14.16 3.03 38.92
N ASN A 47 13.42 3.58 39.89
CA ASN A 47 11.97 3.37 39.97
C ASN A 47 11.23 4.03 38.79
N LYS A 48 11.71 5.19 38.33
CA LYS A 48 11.19 5.85 37.13
C LYS A 48 11.44 5.02 35.88
N GLU A 49 12.66 4.52 35.67
CA GLU A 49 12.99 3.67 34.51
C GLU A 49 12.17 2.36 34.51
N ARG A 50 11.96 1.76 35.68
CA ARG A 50 11.07 0.60 35.84
C ARG A 50 9.62 0.93 35.47
N ALA A 51 9.12 2.08 35.90
CA ALA A 51 7.77 2.54 35.57
C ALA A 51 7.62 2.84 34.07
N GLU A 52 8.62 3.48 33.44
CA GLU A 52 8.63 3.72 31.99
C GLU A 52 8.67 2.40 31.22
N THR A 53 9.49 1.43 31.63
CA THR A 53 9.56 0.10 31.03
C THR A 53 8.24 -0.65 31.17
N ALA A 54 7.61 -0.62 32.35
CA ALA A 54 6.31 -1.26 32.57
C ALA A 54 5.20 -0.62 31.70
N SER A 55 5.23 0.70 31.55
CA SER A 55 4.33 1.43 30.66
C SER A 55 4.53 1.02 29.19
N MET A 56 5.78 0.87 28.73
CA MET A 56 6.06 0.40 27.36
C MET A 56 5.47 -0.98 27.09
N TRP A 57 5.70 -1.95 27.98
CA TRP A 57 5.16 -3.30 27.84
C TRP A 57 3.63 -3.33 27.87
N LEU A 58 3.01 -2.54 28.73
CA LEU A 58 1.56 -2.39 28.77
C LEU A 58 1.02 -1.87 27.44
N VAL A 59 1.66 -0.85 26.86
CA VAL A 59 1.25 -0.27 25.58
C VAL A 59 1.42 -1.26 24.42
N ILE A 60 2.51 -2.01 24.39
CA ILE A 60 2.74 -3.05 23.37
C ILE A 60 1.67 -4.15 23.49
N ALA A 61 1.41 -4.64 24.71
CA ALA A 61 0.37 -5.64 24.93
C ALA A 61 -1.02 -5.12 24.54
N TYR A 62 -1.31 -3.85 24.85
CA TYR A 62 -2.56 -3.21 24.45
C TYR A 62 -2.67 -3.09 22.92
N ALA A 63 -1.62 -2.63 22.23
CA ALA A 63 -1.58 -2.55 20.78
C ALA A 63 -1.81 -3.94 20.14
N PHE A 64 -1.16 -4.97 20.69
CA PHE A 64 -1.36 -6.35 20.25
C PHE A 64 -2.83 -6.79 20.38
N VAL A 65 -3.47 -6.57 21.54
CA VAL A 65 -4.89 -6.89 21.74
C VAL A 65 -5.78 -6.14 20.76
N VAL A 66 -5.52 -4.85 20.54
CA VAL A 66 -6.30 -4.06 19.58
C VAL A 66 -6.11 -4.55 18.14
N THR A 67 -4.88 -4.91 17.74
CA THR A 67 -4.63 -5.49 16.41
C THR A 67 -5.35 -6.82 16.24
N MET A 68 -5.29 -7.71 17.25
CA MET A 68 -6.00 -8.99 17.21
C MET A 68 -7.52 -8.80 17.14
N MET A 69 -8.06 -7.84 17.90
CA MET A 69 -9.48 -7.48 17.84
C MET A 69 -9.85 -6.92 16.46
N MET A 70 -9.00 -6.06 15.89
CA MET A 70 -9.22 -5.52 14.55
C MET A 70 -9.25 -6.62 13.50
N ARG A 71 -8.28 -7.54 13.53
CA ARG A 71 -8.22 -8.67 12.60
C ARG A 71 -9.35 -9.67 12.76
N PHE A 72 -9.57 -10.19 13.96
CA PHE A 72 -10.43 -11.37 14.17
C PHE A 72 -11.87 -11.04 14.54
N VAL A 73 -12.16 -9.78 14.89
CA VAL A 73 -13.51 -9.34 15.25
C VAL A 73 -14.02 -8.31 14.27
N LEU A 74 -13.24 -7.25 14.00
CA LEU A 74 -13.75 -6.15 13.18
C LEU A 74 -13.77 -6.48 11.69
N MET A 75 -12.67 -6.97 11.12
CA MET A 75 -12.62 -7.27 9.68
C MET A 75 -13.72 -8.28 9.27
N PRO A 76 -13.93 -9.42 9.94
CA PRO A 76 -14.95 -10.39 9.52
C PRO A 76 -16.38 -9.86 9.70
N SER A 77 -16.59 -8.86 10.56
CA SER A 77 -17.89 -8.23 10.79
C SER A 77 -18.21 -7.07 9.84
N THR A 78 -17.22 -6.64 9.05
CA THR A 78 -17.33 -5.48 8.16
C THR A 78 -17.26 -5.93 6.70
N THR A 79 -17.91 -5.21 5.79
CA THR A 79 -17.79 -5.45 4.35
C THR A 79 -16.60 -4.70 3.77
N LEU A 80 -16.02 -5.19 2.67
CA LEU A 80 -14.86 -4.58 1.99
C LEU A 80 -15.09 -3.11 1.60
N ASP A 81 -16.35 -2.74 1.29
CA ASP A 81 -16.76 -1.37 0.97
C ASP A 81 -16.70 -0.38 2.14
N LYS A 82 -16.57 -0.86 3.40
CA LYS A 82 -16.64 -0.06 4.63
C LYS A 82 -15.36 -0.14 5.45
N THR A 83 -14.22 -0.24 4.77
CA THR A 83 -12.90 -0.40 5.40
C THR A 83 -12.45 0.80 6.22
N ASP A 84 -12.99 2.01 6.00
CA ASP A 84 -12.65 3.21 6.78
C ASP A 84 -12.78 3.01 8.30
N VAL A 85 -13.81 2.28 8.73
CA VAL A 85 -14.08 1.99 10.15
C VAL A 85 -12.95 1.17 10.78
N LEU A 86 -12.30 0.31 9.99
CA LEU A 86 -11.22 -0.58 10.44
C LEU A 86 -9.94 0.20 10.78
N TYR A 87 -9.72 1.35 10.15
CA TYR A 87 -8.57 2.22 10.42
C TYR A 87 -8.89 3.25 11.51
N ILE A 88 -10.11 3.77 11.55
CA ILE A 88 -10.53 4.78 12.52
C ILE A 88 -10.58 4.19 13.94
N LEU A 89 -11.15 3.00 14.12
CA LEU A 89 -11.38 2.45 15.45
C LEU A 89 -10.07 2.23 16.23
N PRO A 90 -9.02 1.58 15.69
CA PRO A 90 -7.74 1.46 16.36
C PRO A 90 -7.05 2.80 16.64
N LEU A 91 -7.32 3.83 15.83
CA LEU A 91 -6.82 5.18 16.10
C LEU A 91 -7.56 5.81 17.29
N THR A 92 -8.89 5.62 17.40
CA THR A 92 -9.65 6.10 18.57
C THR A 92 -9.25 5.42 19.88
N MET A 93 -8.76 4.17 19.80
CA MET A 93 -8.25 3.40 20.94
C MET A 93 -7.04 4.06 21.63
N LEU A 94 -6.35 5.00 20.96
CA LEU A 94 -5.30 5.85 21.58
C LEU A 94 -5.83 6.69 22.75
N ILE A 95 -7.09 7.12 22.69
CA ILE A 95 -7.72 7.96 23.73
C ILE A 95 -7.88 7.18 25.05
N LEU A 96 -7.95 5.84 24.98
CA LEU A 96 -8.10 4.98 26.16
C LEU A 96 -6.78 4.69 26.88
N ILE A 97 -5.63 4.95 26.26
CA ILE A 97 -4.30 4.69 26.85
C ILE A 97 -4.16 5.28 28.27
N PRO A 98 -4.54 6.55 28.55
CA PRO A 98 -4.47 7.09 29.92
C PRO A 98 -5.37 6.35 30.91
N GLN A 99 -6.55 5.90 30.48
CA GLN A 99 -7.48 5.16 31.34
C GLN A 99 -6.92 3.79 31.68
N ILE A 100 -6.36 3.08 30.69
CA ILE A 100 -5.74 1.76 30.88
C ILE A 100 -4.54 1.86 31.83
N HIS A 101 -3.70 2.89 31.67
CA HIS A 101 -2.58 3.12 32.59
C HIS A 101 -3.05 3.30 34.04
N ARG A 102 -4.12 4.07 34.27
CA ARG A 102 -4.67 4.29 35.61
C ARG A 102 -5.31 3.04 36.21
N MET A 103 -5.89 2.19 35.37
CA MET A 103 -6.59 0.97 35.78
C MET A 103 -5.61 -0.18 36.09
N VAL A 104 -4.59 -0.38 35.25
CA VAL A 104 -3.72 -1.55 35.30
C VAL A 104 -2.42 -1.29 36.06
N MET A 105 -1.84 -0.08 35.98
CA MET A 105 -0.56 0.16 36.64
C MET A 105 -0.69 0.20 38.17
N PRO A 106 0.25 -0.44 38.91
CA PRO A 106 0.36 -0.30 40.36
C PRO A 106 0.45 1.17 40.78
N GLU A 107 -0.12 1.50 41.95
CA GLU A 107 -0.17 2.89 42.46
C GLU A 107 1.22 3.53 42.56
N ARG A 108 2.25 2.74 42.86
CA ARG A 108 3.66 3.17 42.91
C ARG A 108 4.20 3.71 41.59
N PHE A 109 3.61 3.35 40.45
CA PHE A 109 4.03 3.82 39.12
C PHE A 109 3.15 4.94 38.58
N LYS A 110 1.98 5.20 39.19
CA LYS A 110 1.06 6.26 38.75
C LYS A 110 1.66 7.65 38.93
N GLU A 111 2.46 7.85 39.96
CA GLU A 111 3.15 9.12 40.25
C GLU A 111 4.18 9.49 39.17
N HIS A 112 4.74 8.49 38.49
CA HIS A 112 5.73 8.68 37.42
C HIS A 112 5.10 8.84 36.03
N TYR A 113 3.78 8.64 35.90
CA TYR A 113 3.09 8.82 34.63
C TYR A 113 2.79 10.30 34.39
N THR A 114 3.58 10.92 33.52
CA THR A 114 3.47 12.35 33.18
C THR A 114 3.00 12.54 31.74
N LYS A 115 2.80 13.80 31.32
CA LYS A 115 2.48 14.15 29.93
C LYS A 115 3.53 13.63 28.93
N GLY A 116 4.80 13.59 29.33
CA GLY A 116 5.89 13.05 28.51
C GLY A 116 5.77 11.55 28.29
N THR A 117 5.42 10.79 29.34
CA THR A 117 5.18 9.34 29.26
C THR A 117 3.99 9.03 28.36
N TRP A 118 2.91 9.82 28.46
CA TRP A 118 1.75 9.69 27.58
C TRP A 118 2.11 9.90 26.09
N PHE A 119 2.90 10.92 25.78
CA PHE A 119 3.33 11.17 24.41
C PHE A 119 4.20 10.02 23.88
N LYS A 120 5.14 9.49 24.68
CA LYS A 120 5.91 8.30 24.31
C LYS A 120 5.01 7.08 24.05
N ALA A 121 4.04 6.84 24.94
CA ALA A 121 3.07 5.76 24.81
C ALA A 121 2.21 5.88 23.54
N PHE A 122 1.82 7.10 23.17
CA PHE A 122 1.11 7.37 21.92
C PHE A 122 1.92 6.94 20.70
N PHE A 123 3.19 7.36 20.58
CA PHE A 123 4.03 6.97 19.45
C PHE A 123 4.30 5.47 19.43
N LEU A 124 4.60 4.90 20.60
CA LEU A 124 4.84 3.47 20.73
C LEU A 124 3.62 2.66 20.28
N TYR A 125 2.43 3.03 20.73
CA TYR A 125 1.19 2.38 20.29
C TYR A 125 1.03 2.46 18.78
N THR A 126 1.12 3.65 18.18
CA THR A 126 0.86 3.85 16.76
C THR A 126 1.79 3.02 15.89
N PHE A 127 3.10 3.02 16.19
CA PHE A 127 4.06 2.22 15.42
C PHE A 127 3.90 0.71 15.67
N THR A 128 3.63 0.30 16.91
CA THR A 128 3.40 -1.12 17.22
C THR A 128 2.15 -1.63 16.53
N PHE A 129 1.05 -0.86 16.59
CA PHE A 129 -0.19 -1.18 15.91
C PHE A 129 0.01 -1.29 14.40
N LEU A 130 0.60 -0.28 13.75
CA LEU A 130 0.85 -0.32 12.31
C LEU A 130 1.72 -1.53 11.91
N SER A 131 2.80 -1.78 12.65
CA SER A 131 3.69 -2.91 12.40
C SER A 131 2.97 -4.26 12.55
N LEU A 132 2.16 -4.43 13.59
CA LEU A 132 1.42 -5.66 13.80
C LEU A 132 0.28 -5.81 12.78
N SER A 133 -0.38 -4.71 12.40
CA SER A 133 -1.45 -4.73 11.40
C SER A 133 -0.92 -5.18 10.04
N PHE A 134 0.25 -4.68 9.59
CA PHE A 134 0.86 -5.18 8.35
C PHE A 134 1.22 -6.67 8.42
N LEU A 135 1.66 -7.16 9.58
CA LEU A 135 1.97 -8.58 9.75
C LEU A 135 0.71 -9.44 9.67
N VAL A 136 -0.39 -8.99 10.27
CA VAL A 136 -1.59 -9.80 10.50
C VAL A 136 -2.59 -9.72 9.33
N VAL A 137 -2.50 -8.66 8.53
CA VAL A 137 -3.32 -8.47 7.32
C VAL A 137 -2.79 -9.26 6.12
N ASN A 138 -1.49 -9.53 6.10
CA ASN A 138 -0.82 -10.24 5.02
C ASN A 138 -0.63 -11.73 5.32
N PRO A 139 -0.34 -12.53 4.29
CA PRO A 139 -0.07 -13.96 4.47
C PRO A 139 1.12 -14.18 5.42
N PRO A 140 1.10 -15.22 6.27
CA PRO A 140 0.10 -16.29 6.38
C PRO A 140 -1.09 -15.97 7.31
N PHE A 141 -1.19 -14.75 7.85
CA PHE A 141 -2.16 -14.43 8.90
C PHE A 141 -3.44 -13.77 8.42
N GLY A 142 -3.45 -13.26 7.19
CA GLY A 142 -4.61 -12.70 6.52
C GLY A 142 -4.35 -12.65 5.02
N ASP A 143 -5.42 -12.51 4.25
CA ASP A 143 -5.32 -12.34 2.82
C ASP A 143 -6.48 -11.46 2.34
N ILE A 144 -6.18 -10.19 2.13
CA ILE A 144 -7.20 -9.16 1.87
C ILE A 144 -7.09 -8.57 0.47
N VAL A 145 -6.22 -9.11 -0.39
CA VAL A 145 -5.94 -8.55 -1.71
C VAL A 145 -6.09 -9.65 -2.74
N ALA A 146 -6.96 -9.43 -3.73
CA ALA A 146 -7.09 -10.34 -4.86
C ALA A 146 -5.79 -10.40 -5.70
N PRO A 147 -5.58 -11.47 -6.48
CA PRO A 147 -4.41 -11.63 -7.32
C PRO A 147 -4.29 -10.46 -8.30
N GLN A 148 -3.06 -10.12 -8.62
CA GLN A 148 -2.75 -8.98 -9.47
C GLN A 148 -2.22 -9.47 -10.80
N LEU A 149 -2.43 -8.69 -11.87
CA LEU A 149 -1.69 -8.88 -13.11
C LEU A 149 -0.18 -8.89 -12.78
N ALA A 150 0.52 -9.94 -13.19
CA ALA A 150 1.91 -10.17 -12.81
C ALA A 150 2.84 -9.08 -13.38
N ASP A 151 2.66 -8.71 -14.65
CA ASP A 151 3.30 -7.54 -15.26
C ASP A 151 2.46 -7.01 -16.43
N GLU A 152 2.54 -7.66 -17.59
CA GLU A 152 1.83 -7.26 -18.81
C GLU A 152 0.83 -8.34 -19.28
N TRP A 153 -0.06 -7.92 -20.17
CA TRP A 153 -0.96 -8.81 -20.93
C TRP A 153 -0.73 -8.57 -22.41
N ALA A 154 -0.95 -9.60 -23.23
CA ALA A 154 -0.70 -9.50 -24.65
C ALA A 154 -1.73 -10.26 -25.48
N VAL A 155 -1.92 -9.81 -26.72
CA VAL A 155 -2.67 -10.56 -27.73
C VAL A 155 -1.67 -11.18 -28.71
N VAL A 156 -1.89 -12.46 -28.99
CA VAL A 156 -1.10 -13.27 -29.92
C VAL A 156 -2.01 -13.83 -30.99
N ILE A 157 -1.55 -13.83 -32.23
CA ILE A 157 -2.21 -14.47 -33.36
C ILE A 157 -1.43 -15.71 -33.72
N GLU A 158 -2.11 -16.84 -33.70
CA GLU A 158 -1.61 -18.14 -34.12
C GLU A 158 -1.95 -18.35 -35.60
N ASN A 159 -0.91 -18.50 -36.42
CA ASN A 159 -1.07 -18.87 -37.83
C ASN A 159 -0.04 -19.94 -38.21
N ASP A 160 -0.51 -21.06 -38.77
CA ASP A 160 0.31 -22.21 -39.18
C ASP A 160 1.31 -22.71 -38.10
N GLY A 161 0.90 -22.66 -36.82
CA GLY A 161 1.72 -23.08 -35.68
C GLY A 161 2.80 -22.08 -35.25
N ASN A 162 2.75 -20.85 -35.76
CA ASN A 162 3.57 -19.73 -35.32
C ASN A 162 2.74 -18.69 -34.57
N TYR A 163 3.29 -18.15 -33.49
CA TYR A 163 2.63 -17.21 -32.59
C TYR A 163 3.24 -15.81 -32.75
N THR A 164 2.44 -14.85 -33.19
CA THR A 164 2.87 -13.46 -33.42
C THR A 164 2.14 -12.49 -32.49
N PHE A 165 2.89 -11.65 -31.77
CA PHE A 165 2.34 -10.67 -30.83
C PHE A 165 1.87 -9.40 -31.54
N ALA A 166 0.89 -8.73 -30.95
CA ALA A 166 0.41 -7.42 -31.40
C ALA A 166 1.52 -6.35 -31.44
N ASP A 167 1.43 -5.44 -32.42
CA ASP A 167 2.46 -4.44 -32.75
C ASP A 167 2.78 -3.49 -31.59
N LYS A 168 1.79 -3.22 -30.75
CA LYS A 168 1.91 -2.29 -29.63
C LYS A 168 1.20 -2.84 -28.41
N VAL A 169 1.95 -2.89 -27.31
CA VAL A 169 1.45 -3.17 -25.97
C VAL A 169 1.57 -1.92 -25.12
N ASN A 170 0.45 -1.43 -24.60
CA ASN A 170 0.41 -0.25 -23.75
C ASN A 170 -0.61 -0.43 -22.63
N GLY A 171 -0.24 -1.13 -21.55
CA GLY A 171 -0.95 -1.23 -20.27
C GLY A 171 -2.43 -1.67 -20.33
N VAL A 172 -3.29 -0.83 -20.92
CA VAL A 172 -4.73 -1.01 -21.12
C VAL A 172 -5.08 -1.34 -22.59
N GLU A 173 -4.21 -1.01 -23.55
CA GLU A 173 -4.48 -1.14 -24.98
C GLU A 173 -3.41 -1.95 -25.72
N ASN A 174 -3.86 -2.92 -26.52
CA ASN A 174 -3.06 -3.62 -27.51
C ASN A 174 -3.55 -3.27 -28.92
N GLN A 175 -2.64 -3.07 -29.87
CA GLN A 175 -3.00 -2.68 -31.24
C GLN A 175 -2.37 -3.61 -32.26
N TRP A 176 -3.15 -3.99 -33.27
CA TRP A 176 -2.70 -4.69 -34.45
C TRP A 176 -3.03 -3.86 -35.69
N THR A 177 -2.03 -3.54 -36.51
CA THR A 177 -2.24 -2.74 -37.73
C THR A 177 -2.12 -3.63 -38.95
N LEU A 178 -3.20 -3.73 -39.73
CA LEU A 178 -3.21 -4.54 -40.96
C LEU A 178 -2.56 -3.78 -42.13
N GLU A 179 -1.89 -4.49 -43.05
CA GLU A 179 -1.49 -3.90 -44.32
C GLU A 179 -2.63 -3.94 -45.37
N ASN A 180 -2.42 -3.28 -46.51
CA ASN A 180 -3.44 -3.17 -47.55
C ASN A 180 -3.85 -4.53 -48.12
N GLY A 181 -5.10 -4.92 -47.88
CA GLY A 181 -5.66 -6.19 -48.35
C GLY A 181 -5.43 -7.37 -47.40
N GLU A 182 -4.83 -7.13 -46.23
CA GLU A 182 -4.68 -8.14 -45.18
C GLU A 182 -5.90 -8.21 -44.27
N TYR A 183 -6.08 -9.38 -43.67
CA TYR A 183 -7.00 -9.64 -42.58
C TYR A 183 -6.28 -10.53 -41.57
N ILE A 184 -6.75 -10.53 -40.32
CA ILE A 184 -6.24 -11.47 -39.32
C ILE A 184 -6.57 -12.88 -39.81
N GLN A 185 -5.55 -13.68 -40.04
CA GLN A 185 -5.68 -15.11 -40.36
C GLN A 185 -5.23 -15.93 -39.16
N GLY A 186 -6.13 -16.79 -38.69
CA GLY A 186 -5.85 -17.76 -37.64
C GLY A 186 -6.43 -17.39 -36.28
N GLY A 187 -5.95 -18.07 -35.23
CA GLY A 187 -6.52 -18.05 -33.90
C GLY A 187 -5.96 -16.92 -33.05
N ALA A 188 -6.83 -16.08 -32.46
CA ALA A 188 -6.38 -15.01 -31.57
C ALA A 188 -6.48 -15.43 -30.10
N TRP A 189 -5.40 -15.19 -29.36
CA TRP A 189 -5.24 -15.57 -27.96
C TRP A 189 -4.87 -14.37 -27.10
N VAL A 190 -5.51 -14.21 -25.94
CA VAL A 190 -5.06 -13.28 -24.89
C VAL A 190 -4.25 -14.05 -23.87
N LEU A 191 -3.02 -13.59 -23.62
CA LEU A 191 -2.09 -14.20 -22.69
C LEU A 191 -1.76 -13.23 -21.56
N PHE A 192 -1.82 -13.69 -20.32
CA PHE A 192 -1.42 -12.91 -19.15
C PHE A 192 -1.08 -13.83 -17.97
N GLY A 193 -0.34 -13.30 -16.99
CA GLY A 193 -0.06 -13.96 -15.72
C GLY A 193 -0.75 -13.26 -14.55
N LEU A 194 -1.17 -14.01 -13.55
CA LEU A 194 -1.60 -13.46 -12.26
C LEU A 194 -0.58 -13.81 -11.17
N ALA A 195 -0.12 -12.81 -10.43
CA ALA A 195 0.68 -12.96 -9.24
C ALA A 195 -0.20 -12.90 -8.00
N ASP A 196 -0.11 -13.92 -7.15
CA ASP A 196 -0.77 -13.95 -5.85
C ASP A 196 0.24 -14.00 -4.68
N ASN A 197 -0.18 -13.55 -3.50
CA ASN A 197 0.63 -13.50 -2.29
C ASN A 197 0.58 -14.80 -1.45
N VAL A 198 -0.40 -15.68 -1.67
CA VAL A 198 -0.62 -16.92 -0.89
C VAL A 198 -0.36 -18.15 -1.73
N ASP A 199 -1.20 -18.41 -2.74
CA ASP A 199 -1.12 -19.59 -3.61
C ASP A 199 -1.68 -19.33 -5.01
N ASP A 200 -1.27 -20.16 -5.95
CA ASP A 200 -1.56 -20.06 -7.37
C ASP A 200 -2.85 -20.77 -7.79
N THR A 201 -3.70 -21.23 -6.86
CA THR A 201 -4.77 -22.20 -7.13
C THR A 201 -6.18 -21.81 -6.66
N GLY A 202 -6.33 -20.70 -5.94
CA GLY A 202 -7.61 -20.28 -5.34
C GLY A 202 -8.51 -19.38 -6.19
N ALA A 203 -7.98 -18.71 -7.21
CA ALA A 203 -8.71 -17.66 -7.92
C ALA A 203 -9.55 -18.17 -9.10
N ASN A 204 -10.81 -17.76 -9.14
CA ASN A 204 -11.69 -17.98 -10.27
C ASN A 204 -11.60 -16.78 -11.22
N VAL A 205 -11.24 -17.03 -12.47
CA VAL A 205 -11.07 -15.99 -13.49
C VAL A 205 -12.14 -16.15 -14.56
N THR A 206 -12.99 -15.14 -14.70
CA THR A 206 -14.02 -15.04 -15.73
C THR A 206 -13.61 -13.97 -16.74
N VAL A 207 -13.60 -14.33 -18.02
CA VAL A 207 -13.26 -13.38 -19.08
C VAL A 207 -14.46 -13.16 -19.98
N VAL A 208 -14.83 -11.89 -20.15
CA VAL A 208 -15.89 -11.46 -21.06
C VAL A 208 -15.27 -10.73 -22.23
N HIS A 209 -15.44 -11.30 -23.43
CA HIS A 209 -15.07 -10.65 -24.67
C HIS A 209 -16.29 -9.96 -25.27
N GLN A 210 -16.14 -8.68 -25.57
CA GLN A 210 -17.17 -7.85 -26.16
C GLN A 210 -16.67 -7.31 -27.50
N PHE A 211 -17.47 -7.53 -28.54
CA PHE A 211 -17.25 -6.94 -29.86
C PHE A 211 -18.56 -6.42 -30.42
N GLN A 212 -18.59 -5.14 -30.76
CA GLN A 212 -19.81 -4.43 -31.17
C GLN A 212 -20.92 -4.58 -30.10
N ASN A 213 -22.03 -5.27 -30.43
CA ASN A 213 -23.14 -5.51 -29.53
C ASN A 213 -23.22 -6.98 -29.05
N THR A 214 -22.14 -7.74 -29.22
CA THR A 214 -22.07 -9.15 -28.83
C THR A 214 -21.13 -9.29 -27.65
N GLU A 215 -21.61 -9.93 -26.58
CA GLU A 215 -20.81 -10.30 -25.42
C GLU A 215 -20.73 -11.82 -25.34
N THR A 216 -19.53 -12.33 -25.10
CA THR A 216 -19.25 -13.76 -24.97
C THR A 216 -18.42 -13.99 -23.71
N VAL A 217 -18.84 -14.94 -22.90
CA VAL A 217 -18.05 -15.39 -21.73
C VAL A 217 -17.14 -16.51 -22.24
N ILE A 218 -15.84 -16.35 -22.00
CA ILE A 218 -14.80 -17.25 -22.47
C ILE A 218 -14.02 -17.76 -21.26
N ASP A 219 -13.92 -19.07 -21.16
CA ASP A 219 -13.11 -19.73 -20.14
C ASP A 219 -11.65 -19.80 -20.58
N SER A 220 -10.74 -19.79 -19.61
CA SER A 220 -9.32 -19.97 -19.88
C SER A 220 -9.00 -21.38 -20.33
N ASN A 221 -8.10 -21.51 -21.32
CA ASN A 221 -7.59 -22.79 -21.76
C ASN A 221 -6.41 -23.25 -20.88
N ALA A 222 -6.66 -24.28 -20.08
CA ALA A 222 -5.67 -24.84 -19.16
C ALA A 222 -4.51 -25.57 -19.87
N SER A 223 -4.71 -26.13 -21.06
CA SER A 223 -3.67 -26.91 -21.75
C SER A 223 -2.79 -26.09 -22.68
N PHE A 224 -3.19 -24.85 -23.00
CA PHE A 224 -2.46 -23.97 -23.92
C PHE A 224 -0.98 -23.83 -23.54
N TRP A 225 -0.70 -23.56 -22.26
CA TRP A 225 0.67 -23.33 -21.80
C TRP A 225 1.52 -24.61 -21.73
N ASP A 226 0.90 -25.76 -21.56
CA ASP A 226 1.57 -27.06 -21.61
C ASP A 226 1.90 -27.49 -23.04
N GLU A 227 1.00 -27.19 -23.98
CA GLU A 227 1.11 -27.57 -25.39
C GLU A 227 1.98 -26.59 -26.20
N HIS A 228 1.78 -25.29 -25.99
CA HIS A 228 2.31 -24.22 -26.83
C HIS A 228 3.23 -23.25 -26.08
N GLY A 229 3.50 -23.49 -24.79
CA GLY A 229 4.34 -22.60 -23.98
C GLY A 229 5.76 -22.41 -24.53
N THR A 230 6.30 -23.39 -25.26
CA THR A 230 7.59 -23.27 -25.96
C THR A 230 7.49 -22.51 -27.28
N ASP A 231 6.33 -22.56 -27.94
CA ASP A 231 6.09 -21.99 -29.27
C ASP A 231 5.80 -20.49 -29.19
N VAL A 232 5.11 -20.07 -28.14
CA VAL A 232 5.00 -18.66 -27.73
C VAL A 232 6.38 -18.09 -27.36
N GLY A 233 7.40 -18.93 -27.14
CA GLY A 233 8.81 -18.54 -27.05
C GLY A 233 9.29 -18.13 -25.65
N THR A 234 10.53 -17.62 -25.56
CA THR A 234 11.19 -17.14 -24.32
C THR A 234 10.53 -15.92 -23.65
N TRP A 235 9.38 -15.46 -24.15
CA TRP A 235 8.65 -14.26 -23.72
C TRP A 235 7.94 -14.42 -22.38
N ARG A 236 7.90 -15.64 -21.82
CA ARG A 236 7.53 -15.86 -20.41
C ARG A 236 8.34 -14.97 -19.45
N THR A 237 9.62 -14.71 -19.75
CA THR A 237 10.54 -13.96 -18.87
C THR A 237 11.51 -13.00 -19.62
N ALA A 238 11.19 -12.57 -20.84
CA ALA A 238 12.22 -12.01 -21.72
C ALA A 238 12.63 -10.56 -21.44
N SER A 239 13.89 -10.23 -21.75
CA SER A 239 14.48 -8.88 -21.66
C SER A 239 14.65 -8.18 -23.03
N ASN A 240 13.74 -8.39 -24.00
CA ASN A 240 13.80 -7.66 -25.27
C ASN A 240 12.94 -6.40 -25.21
N LYS A 241 13.36 -5.32 -25.86
CA LYS A 241 12.76 -3.98 -25.69
C LYS A 241 11.32 -3.81 -26.21
N SER A 242 10.77 -4.79 -26.93
CA SER A 242 9.50 -4.66 -27.66
C SER A 242 8.51 -5.79 -27.39
N ALA A 243 8.86 -6.78 -26.57
CA ALA A 243 8.02 -7.94 -26.33
C ALA A 243 7.59 -7.96 -24.86
N PRO A 244 6.33 -8.33 -24.59
CA PRO A 244 5.76 -8.21 -23.26
C PRO A 244 6.32 -9.26 -22.30
N ILE A 245 6.45 -8.88 -21.04
CA ILE A 245 6.78 -9.82 -19.96
C ILE A 245 5.47 -10.27 -19.33
N LEU A 246 5.14 -11.55 -19.49
CA LEU A 246 3.86 -12.09 -19.03
C LEU A 246 3.94 -12.78 -17.67
N LEU A 247 5.08 -13.41 -17.36
CA LEU A 247 5.31 -14.22 -16.15
C LEU A 247 6.67 -13.87 -15.53
N PRO A 248 6.86 -12.64 -15.02
CA PRO A 248 8.14 -12.18 -14.45
C PRO A 248 8.71 -13.09 -13.34
N HIS A 249 7.86 -13.81 -12.61
CA HIS A 249 8.23 -14.70 -11.53
C HIS A 249 8.16 -16.19 -11.91
N SER A 250 8.05 -16.50 -13.21
CA SER A 250 7.99 -17.86 -13.77
C SER A 250 6.91 -18.71 -13.10
N ASP A 251 7.31 -19.69 -12.28
CA ASP A 251 6.42 -20.72 -11.73
C ASP A 251 5.62 -20.22 -10.52
N LEU A 252 5.86 -18.97 -10.08
CA LEU A 252 5.07 -18.31 -9.02
C LEU A 252 3.87 -17.55 -9.58
N ASP A 253 3.86 -17.25 -10.89
CA ASP A 253 2.76 -16.57 -11.55
C ASP A 253 1.82 -17.61 -12.18
N MET A 254 0.52 -17.44 -12.00
CA MET A 254 -0.49 -18.31 -12.62
C MET A 254 -0.74 -17.88 -14.07
N PRO A 255 -0.48 -18.74 -15.07
CA PRO A 255 -0.57 -18.37 -16.47
C PRO A 255 -1.99 -18.59 -17.03
N PHE A 256 -2.52 -17.61 -17.75
CA PHE A 256 -3.82 -17.68 -18.41
C PHE A 256 -3.70 -17.49 -19.92
N ALA A 257 -4.50 -18.26 -20.66
CA ALA A 257 -4.64 -18.15 -22.10
C ALA A 257 -6.12 -18.19 -22.46
N ILE A 258 -6.61 -17.16 -23.14
CA ILE A 258 -8.03 -17.01 -23.51
C ILE A 258 -8.13 -16.99 -25.03
N PHE A 259 -8.95 -17.88 -25.60
CA PHE A 259 -9.17 -17.91 -27.04
C PHE A 259 -10.27 -16.94 -27.45
N LEU A 260 -9.94 -15.87 -28.17
CA LEU A 260 -10.92 -14.87 -28.63
C LEU A 260 -11.70 -15.30 -29.87
N GLY A 261 -11.23 -16.34 -30.58
CA GLY A 261 -11.81 -16.83 -31.83
C GLY A 261 -10.83 -16.77 -33.00
N GLU A 262 -11.30 -17.28 -34.13
CA GLU A 262 -10.57 -17.25 -35.40
C GLU A 262 -10.93 -16.00 -36.20
N ASP A 263 -9.97 -15.51 -36.99
CA ASP A 263 -10.14 -14.47 -37.99
C ASP A 263 -10.84 -13.21 -37.44
N LEU A 264 -10.32 -12.67 -36.32
CA LEU A 264 -10.88 -11.50 -35.64
C LEU A 264 -11.13 -10.34 -36.62
N ALA A 265 -12.36 -9.82 -36.57
CA ALA A 265 -12.79 -8.72 -37.42
C ALA A 265 -12.09 -7.40 -37.08
N VAL A 266 -11.97 -6.51 -38.06
CA VAL A 266 -11.45 -5.15 -37.86
C VAL A 266 -12.37 -4.37 -36.91
N GLY A 267 -11.78 -3.71 -35.90
CA GLY A 267 -12.51 -2.91 -34.92
C GLY A 267 -11.91 -3.00 -33.52
N GLU A 268 -12.64 -2.48 -32.53
CA GLU A 268 -12.27 -2.51 -31.12
C GLU A 268 -12.92 -3.70 -30.42
N HIS A 269 -12.10 -4.51 -29.78
CA HIS A 269 -12.50 -5.63 -28.93
C HIS A 269 -12.23 -5.26 -27.48
N THR A 270 -13.25 -5.32 -26.63
CA THR A 270 -13.10 -5.11 -25.19
C THR A 270 -13.02 -6.46 -24.50
N ILE A 271 -12.01 -6.63 -23.64
CA ILE A 271 -11.79 -7.82 -22.84
C ILE A 271 -11.90 -7.40 -21.38
N VAL A 272 -12.92 -7.90 -20.68
CA VAL A 272 -13.12 -7.66 -19.26
C VAL A 272 -12.73 -8.93 -18.52
N VAL A 273 -11.71 -8.84 -17.68
CA VAL A 273 -11.24 -9.93 -16.83
C VAL A 273 -11.69 -9.66 -15.41
N GLU A 274 -12.54 -10.52 -14.88
CA GLU A 274 -12.98 -10.50 -13.49
C GLU A 274 -12.30 -11.66 -12.75
N ILE A 275 -11.67 -11.32 -11.62
CA ILE A 275 -10.92 -12.24 -10.77
C ILE A 275 -11.61 -12.23 -9.42
N ILE A 276 -12.01 -13.41 -8.96
CA ILE A 276 -12.67 -13.62 -7.67
C ILE A 276 -11.88 -14.67 -6.91
N GLU A 277 -11.42 -14.34 -5.71
CA GLU A 277 -10.68 -15.25 -4.86
C GLU A 277 -11.19 -15.19 -3.41
N GLN A 278 -11.26 -16.36 -2.78
CA GLN A 278 -11.61 -16.45 -1.37
C GLN A 278 -10.37 -16.17 -0.50
N GLY A 279 -10.22 -14.92 -0.06
CA GLY A 279 -9.21 -14.55 0.93
C GLY A 279 -9.66 -14.78 2.37
N ASP A 280 -8.96 -14.13 3.30
CA ASP A 280 -9.25 -14.13 4.74
C ASP A 280 -9.19 -12.71 5.33
N PRO A 281 -10.34 -12.10 5.72
CA PRO A 281 -11.65 -12.74 5.91
C PRO A 281 -12.65 -12.56 4.77
N TRP A 282 -12.28 -11.87 3.69
CA TRP A 282 -13.22 -11.48 2.63
C TRP A 282 -12.99 -12.25 1.35
N GLU A 283 -14.04 -12.32 0.52
CA GLU A 283 -13.88 -12.61 -0.89
C GLU A 283 -13.33 -11.34 -1.58
N ASN A 284 -12.15 -11.48 -2.16
CA ASN A 284 -11.45 -10.40 -2.81
C ASN A 284 -11.80 -10.43 -4.30
N THR A 285 -12.15 -9.28 -4.86
CA THR A 285 -12.48 -9.16 -6.28
C THR A 285 -11.59 -8.13 -6.96
N ARG A 286 -11.26 -8.37 -8.22
CA ARG A 286 -10.54 -7.43 -9.06
C ARG A 286 -11.03 -7.52 -10.49
N THR A 287 -11.18 -6.36 -11.13
CA THR A 287 -11.60 -6.28 -12.54
C THR A 287 -10.56 -5.51 -13.34
N TYR A 288 -10.16 -6.10 -14.46
CA TYR A 288 -9.38 -5.44 -15.50
C TYR A 288 -10.25 -5.24 -16.73
N THR A 289 -10.08 -4.10 -17.39
CA THR A 289 -10.70 -3.82 -18.69
C THR A 289 -9.58 -3.51 -19.66
N TRP A 290 -9.49 -4.30 -20.71
CA TRP A 290 -8.46 -4.23 -21.73
C TRP A 290 -9.11 -4.00 -23.09
N THR A 291 -8.42 -3.27 -23.96
CA THR A 291 -8.89 -2.99 -25.31
C THR A 291 -7.88 -3.54 -26.31
N PHE A 292 -8.35 -4.35 -27.25
CA PHE A 292 -7.58 -4.79 -28.39
C PHE A 292 -8.15 -4.16 -29.67
N SER A 293 -7.37 -3.31 -30.33
CA SER A 293 -7.79 -2.61 -31.55
C SER A 293 -7.14 -3.25 -32.77
N VAL A 294 -7.96 -3.81 -33.65
CA VAL A 294 -7.55 -4.25 -34.99
C VAL A 294 -7.79 -3.09 -35.94
N ASN A 295 -6.71 -2.40 -36.29
CA ASN A 295 -6.75 -1.21 -37.12
C ASN A 295 -6.65 -1.57 -38.61
N PRO A 296 -7.49 -0.97 -39.46
CA PRO A 296 -7.31 -1.09 -40.91
C PRO A 296 -5.98 -0.42 -41.34
N PRO A 297 -5.48 -0.74 -42.54
CA PRO A 297 -4.30 -0.09 -43.09
C PRO A 297 -4.44 1.43 -43.05
N ALA A 298 -3.35 2.10 -42.68
CA ALA A 298 -3.29 3.55 -42.70
C ALA A 298 -3.63 4.03 -44.12
N ALA A 299 -4.79 4.66 -44.27
CA ALA A 299 -5.16 5.25 -45.54
C ALA A 299 -4.05 6.23 -45.92
N SER A 300 -3.39 6.02 -47.06
CA SER A 300 -2.51 7.05 -47.62
C SER A 300 -3.35 8.31 -47.75
N ALA A 301 -2.99 9.34 -46.99
CA ALA A 301 -3.52 10.67 -47.20
C ALA A 301 -3.05 11.11 -48.60
N GLU A 302 -3.92 10.94 -49.60
CA GLU A 302 -3.82 11.65 -50.88
C GLU A 302 -4.19 13.12 -50.70
#